data_AF-A0A661HF67-F1
#
_entry.id   AF-A0A661HF67-F1
#
_cell.length_a   1.000
_cell.length_b   1.000
_cell.length_c   1.000
_cell.angle_alpha   90.00
_cell.angle_beta   90.00
_cell.angle_gamma   90.00
#
_symmetry.space_group_name_H-M   'P 1'
#
loop_
_entity.id
_entity.type
_entity.pdbx_description
1 polymer ?
#
loop_
_entity_poly.entity_id
_entity_poly.type
_entity_poly.pdbx_seq_one_letter_code
_entity_poly.pdbx_strand_id
1 'polypeptide(L)'
;MSLEETLEYFSILGGLEEEVELDYFSDVFSMVKSHFVKDFSKFQSLISPSFLLESPYQNILIALARGDGKLYSSLRKAKIAESLGEGLIQELIDLNILKVERSREAPLRTHPKHKLKKEQRNYRIQDKIRFVQPFLRFWFAFVSYYAKDLAQGEGDAFLANFEQHYERLRSLVYEQLCDAILIEYYKEKSPILSSGSYWNIYSEFDIL
;
A
#
# COMPACT_ATOMS: atom_id res chain seq x y z
N MET A 1 7.17 -16.04 -19.15
CA MET A 1 7.07 -14.80 -18.36
C MET A 1 8.40 -14.53 -17.70
N SER A 2 8.88 -13.30 -17.79
CA SER A 2 10.06 -12.84 -17.06
C SER A 2 9.73 -12.62 -15.57
N LEU A 3 10.76 -12.50 -14.74
CA LEU A 3 10.58 -12.09 -13.34
C LEU A 3 9.91 -10.71 -13.25
N GLU A 4 10.30 -9.78 -14.12
CA GLU A 4 9.76 -8.42 -14.15
C GLU A 4 8.25 -8.42 -14.46
N GLU A 5 7.82 -9.15 -15.49
CA GLU A 5 6.40 -9.31 -15.81
C GLU A 5 5.65 -9.93 -14.61
N THR A 6 6.20 -10.97 -13.99
CA THR A 6 5.58 -11.61 -12.81
C THR A 6 5.37 -10.61 -11.67
N LEU A 7 6.35 -9.74 -11.43
CA LEU A 7 6.29 -8.69 -10.41
C LEU A 7 5.21 -7.64 -10.75
N GLU A 8 5.08 -7.27 -12.02
CA GLU A 8 4.04 -6.34 -12.48
C GLU A 8 2.65 -6.89 -12.21
N TYR A 9 2.39 -8.13 -12.64
CA TYR A 9 1.12 -8.82 -12.37
C TYR A 9 0.86 -8.94 -10.87
N PHE A 10 1.85 -9.38 -10.08
CA PHE A 10 1.72 -9.51 -8.63
C PHE A 10 1.47 -8.17 -7.94
N SER A 11 2.04 -7.06 -8.42
CA SER A 11 1.81 -5.74 -7.84
C SER A 11 0.35 -5.26 -7.94
N ILE A 12 -0.43 -5.85 -8.85
CA ILE A 12 -1.82 -5.50 -9.13
C ILE A 12 -2.78 -6.57 -8.61
N LEU A 13 -2.45 -7.85 -8.78
CA LEU A 13 -3.35 -8.98 -8.51
C LEU A 13 -2.91 -9.82 -7.30
N GLY A 14 -1.78 -9.50 -6.67
CA GLY A 14 -1.28 -10.25 -5.52
C GLY A 14 -2.30 -10.27 -4.38
N GLY A 15 -2.58 -11.47 -3.87
CA GLY A 15 -3.66 -11.75 -2.93
C GLY A 15 -4.99 -12.15 -3.56
N LEU A 16 -5.07 -12.33 -4.88
CA LEU A 16 -6.23 -12.85 -5.63
C LEU A 16 -5.89 -14.11 -6.47
N GLU A 17 -4.87 -14.85 -6.07
CA GLU A 17 -4.34 -15.97 -6.87
C GLU A 17 -5.35 -17.09 -7.10
N GLU A 18 -6.34 -17.24 -6.21
CA GLU A 18 -7.37 -18.29 -6.29
C GLU A 18 -8.64 -17.81 -7.03
N GLU A 19 -8.84 -16.49 -7.16
CA GLU A 19 -10.05 -15.87 -7.66
C GLU A 19 -9.95 -15.37 -9.11
N VAL A 20 -8.72 -15.26 -9.63
CA VAL A 20 -8.45 -14.67 -10.95
C VAL A 20 -7.60 -15.61 -11.80
N GLU A 21 -8.13 -15.99 -12.96
CA GLU A 21 -7.32 -16.59 -14.03
C GLU A 21 -6.47 -15.51 -14.70
N LEU A 22 -5.17 -15.76 -14.79
CA LEU A 22 -4.22 -14.85 -15.40
C LEU A 22 -4.05 -15.18 -16.89
N ASP A 23 -4.40 -14.23 -17.76
CA ASP A 23 -4.08 -14.31 -19.18
C ASP A 23 -2.68 -13.73 -19.46
N TYR A 24 -1.70 -14.62 -19.40
CA TYR A 24 -0.28 -14.33 -19.51
C TYR A 24 0.20 -13.95 -20.93
N PHE A 25 -0.69 -13.95 -21.92
CA PHE A 25 -0.34 -13.55 -23.29
C PHE A 25 -0.55 -12.06 -23.54
N SER A 26 -1.15 -11.35 -22.59
CA SER A 26 -1.37 -9.90 -22.64
C SER A 26 -0.28 -9.14 -21.90
N ASP A 27 -0.02 -7.89 -22.27
CA ASP A 27 0.78 -6.98 -21.45
C ASP A 27 -0.04 -6.47 -20.24
N VAL A 28 0.64 -5.95 -19.21
CA VAL A 28 0.01 -5.51 -17.97
C VAL A 28 -1.09 -4.46 -18.18
N PHE A 29 -0.95 -3.58 -19.17
CA PHE A 29 -1.95 -2.54 -19.47
C PHE A 29 -3.18 -3.13 -20.14
N SER A 30 -2.97 -4.07 -21.07
CA SER A 30 -4.06 -4.84 -21.67
C SER A 30 -4.84 -5.64 -20.62
N MET A 31 -4.14 -6.29 -19.67
CA MET A 31 -4.77 -6.97 -18.53
C MET A 31 -5.59 -5.99 -17.68
N VAL A 32 -5.00 -4.85 -17.30
CA VAL A 32 -5.68 -3.84 -16.47
C VAL A 32 -6.94 -3.31 -17.16
N LYS A 33 -6.87 -3.05 -18.47
CA LYS A 33 -8.04 -2.64 -19.26
C LYS A 33 -9.11 -3.73 -19.27
N SER A 34 -8.74 -4.98 -19.48
CA SER A 34 -9.71 -6.09 -19.50
C SER A 34 -10.40 -6.22 -18.14
N HIS A 35 -9.61 -6.33 -17.07
CA HIS A 35 -10.10 -6.62 -15.73
C HIS A 35 -10.83 -5.46 -15.06
N PHE A 36 -10.28 -4.24 -15.15
CA PHE A 36 -10.78 -3.11 -14.36
C PHE A 36 -11.66 -2.14 -15.15
N VAL A 37 -11.65 -2.20 -16.48
CA VAL A 37 -12.58 -1.43 -17.33
C VAL A 37 -13.72 -2.30 -17.85
N LYS A 38 -13.41 -3.45 -18.48
CA LYS A 38 -14.46 -4.31 -19.05
C LYS A 38 -15.18 -5.14 -17.98
N ASP A 39 -14.41 -5.72 -17.06
CA ASP A 39 -14.92 -6.62 -16.01
C ASP A 39 -14.98 -5.94 -14.62
N PHE A 40 -15.14 -4.61 -14.58
CA PHE A 40 -15.10 -3.82 -13.34
C PHE A 40 -15.96 -4.40 -12.21
N SER A 41 -17.20 -4.79 -12.53
CA SER A 41 -18.15 -5.32 -11.53
C SER A 41 -17.65 -6.63 -10.88
N LYS A 42 -16.96 -7.49 -11.65
CA LYS A 42 -16.35 -8.72 -11.14
C LYS A 42 -15.28 -8.37 -10.11
N PHE A 43 -14.35 -7.49 -10.44
CA PHE A 43 -13.26 -7.13 -9.53
C PHE A 43 -13.73 -6.31 -8.33
N GLN A 44 -14.76 -5.47 -8.49
CA GLN A 44 -15.39 -4.79 -7.36
C GLN A 44 -15.98 -5.80 -6.36
N SER A 45 -16.57 -6.91 -6.83
CA SER A 45 -17.11 -7.94 -5.93
C SER A 45 -16.06 -8.72 -5.16
N LEU A 46 -14.78 -8.67 -5.58
CA LEU A 46 -13.66 -9.27 -4.85
C LEU A 46 -13.21 -8.42 -3.66
N ILE A 47 -13.68 -7.17 -3.54
CA ILE A 47 -13.38 -6.32 -2.40
C ILE A 47 -14.18 -6.79 -1.19
N SER A 48 -13.48 -7.46 -0.27
CA SER A 48 -14.05 -8.02 0.93
C SER A 48 -13.26 -7.58 2.17
N PRO A 49 -13.95 -7.19 3.26
CA PRO A 49 -15.40 -7.00 3.37
C PRO A 49 -15.94 -5.83 2.53
N SER A 50 -17.23 -5.84 2.21
CA SER A 50 -17.83 -4.79 1.35
C SER A 50 -17.78 -3.38 1.97
N PHE A 51 -17.77 -3.26 3.30
CA PHE A 51 -17.70 -1.98 3.99
C PHE A 51 -16.40 -1.20 3.70
N LEU A 52 -15.37 -1.85 3.16
CA LEU A 52 -14.13 -1.19 2.75
C LEU A 52 -14.35 -0.16 1.63
N LEU A 53 -15.45 -0.31 0.88
CA LEU A 53 -15.87 0.64 -0.16
C LEU A 53 -16.64 1.83 0.40
N GLU A 54 -16.91 1.86 1.70
CA GLU A 54 -17.70 2.90 2.35
C GLU A 54 -16.83 3.82 3.23
N SER A 55 -17.28 5.07 3.40
CA SER A 55 -16.68 5.97 4.39
C SER A 55 -17.02 5.48 5.81
N PRO A 56 -16.08 5.54 6.78
CA PRO A 56 -14.77 6.19 6.70
C PRO A 56 -13.61 5.30 6.18
N TYR A 57 -13.77 3.98 6.08
CA TYR A 57 -12.70 3.04 5.71
C TYR A 57 -12.10 3.35 4.34
N GLN A 58 -12.95 3.58 3.33
CA GLN A 58 -12.51 3.91 1.97
C GLN A 58 -11.57 5.14 1.96
N ASN A 59 -11.89 6.18 2.74
CA ASN A 59 -11.07 7.40 2.78
C ASN A 59 -9.69 7.12 3.39
N ILE A 60 -9.60 6.29 4.43
CA ILE A 60 -8.33 5.86 5.03
C ILE A 60 -7.53 5.05 4.04
N LEU A 61 -8.14 4.04 3.41
CA LEU A 61 -7.47 3.13 2.49
C LEU A 61 -6.93 3.88 1.26
N ILE A 62 -7.70 4.80 0.69
CA ILE A 62 -7.22 5.69 -0.40
C ILE A 62 -6.04 6.55 0.07
N ALA A 63 -6.13 7.17 1.25
CA ALA A 63 -5.08 8.03 1.78
C ALA A 63 -3.77 7.26 2.10
N LEU A 64 -3.89 6.01 2.53
CA LEU A 64 -2.76 5.11 2.73
C LEU A 64 -2.14 4.68 1.39
N ALA A 65 -2.97 4.22 0.45
CA ALA A 65 -2.53 3.66 -0.83
C ALA A 65 -1.78 4.68 -1.68
N ARG A 66 -2.24 5.94 -1.68
CA ARG A 66 -1.63 7.07 -2.41
C ARG A 66 -0.52 7.79 -1.63
N GLY A 67 -0.41 7.53 -0.34
CA GLY A 67 0.46 8.25 0.59
C GLY A 67 1.87 7.68 0.72
N ASP A 68 2.56 8.10 1.79
CA ASP A 68 3.83 7.54 2.28
C ASP A 68 3.60 6.50 3.40
N GLY A 69 2.34 6.10 3.62
CA GLY A 69 1.93 5.12 4.63
C GLY A 69 1.96 5.63 6.08
N LYS A 70 2.52 6.81 6.36
CA LYS A 70 2.65 7.32 7.75
C LYS A 70 1.28 7.57 8.37
N LEU A 71 1.02 6.92 9.50
CA LEU A 71 -0.30 6.87 10.16
C LEU A 71 -1.01 8.24 10.21
N TYR A 72 -0.44 9.22 10.90
CA TYR A 72 -1.11 10.52 11.13
C TYR A 72 -1.07 11.45 9.91
N SER A 73 -0.14 11.21 8.97
CA SER A 73 -0.17 11.86 7.64
C SER A 73 -1.39 11.39 6.86
N SER A 74 -1.64 10.09 6.83
CA SER A 74 -2.76 9.49 6.12
C SER A 74 -4.11 9.81 6.75
N LEU A 75 -4.24 9.79 8.09
CA LEU A 75 -5.48 10.22 8.76
C LEU A 75 -5.84 11.67 8.45
N ARG A 76 -4.85 12.57 8.42
CA ARG A 76 -5.04 13.97 8.03
C ARG A 76 -5.52 14.11 6.59
N LYS A 77 -4.93 13.36 5.66
CA LYS A 77 -5.35 13.33 4.24
C LYS A 77 -6.77 12.76 4.08
N ALA A 78 -7.13 11.76 4.87
CA ALA A 78 -8.47 11.17 4.93
C ALA A 78 -9.50 12.07 5.65
N LYS A 79 -9.06 13.17 6.26
CA LYS A 79 -9.89 14.09 7.07
C LYS A 79 -10.59 13.40 8.24
N ILE A 80 -9.89 12.47 8.90
CA ILE A 80 -10.39 11.70 10.04
C ILE A 80 -9.62 12.10 11.30
N ALA A 81 -10.35 12.25 12.41
CA ALA A 81 -9.77 12.55 13.71
C ALA A 81 -8.88 11.40 14.20
N GLU A 82 -7.75 11.70 14.86
CA GLU A 82 -6.75 10.69 15.24
C GLU A 82 -7.36 9.56 16.10
N SER A 83 -8.16 9.89 17.12
CA SER A 83 -8.78 8.88 18.00
C SER A 83 -9.69 7.89 17.28
N LEU A 84 -10.51 8.37 16.34
CA LEU A 84 -11.36 7.51 15.51
C LEU A 84 -10.52 6.72 14.51
N GLY A 85 -9.55 7.38 13.86
CA GLY A 85 -8.72 6.79 12.84
C GLY A 85 -7.82 5.66 13.37
N GLU A 86 -7.31 5.78 14.60
CA GLU A 86 -6.55 4.71 15.26
C GLU A 86 -7.40 3.46 15.48
N GLY A 87 -8.65 3.62 15.94
CA GLY A 87 -9.58 2.50 16.12
C GLY A 87 -9.90 1.80 14.80
N LEU A 88 -10.23 2.55 13.75
CA LEU A 88 -10.51 2.01 12.42
C LEU A 88 -9.31 1.29 11.81
N ILE A 89 -8.09 1.82 12.00
CA ILE A 89 -6.88 1.16 11.53
C ILE A 89 -6.60 -0.12 12.31
N GLN A 90 -6.86 -0.15 13.62
CA GLN A 90 -6.73 -1.38 14.40
C GLN A 90 -7.70 -2.45 13.92
N GLU A 91 -8.96 -2.12 13.65
CA GLU A 91 -9.92 -3.07 13.06
C GLU A 91 -9.44 -3.62 11.72
N LEU A 92 -8.90 -2.78 10.84
CA LEU A 92 -8.33 -3.20 9.55
C LEU A 92 -7.09 -4.09 9.72
N ILE A 93 -6.30 -3.90 10.78
CA ILE A 93 -5.18 -4.77 11.12
C ILE A 93 -5.66 -6.12 11.62
N ASP A 94 -6.67 -6.12 12.51
CA ASP A 94 -7.25 -7.34 13.07
C ASP A 94 -7.91 -8.21 11.98
N LEU A 95 -8.44 -7.58 10.94
CA LEU A 95 -8.97 -8.24 9.74
C LEU A 95 -7.89 -8.65 8.73
N ASN A 96 -6.61 -8.43 9.02
CA ASN A 96 -5.48 -8.73 8.15
C ASN A 96 -5.53 -8.01 6.77
N ILE A 97 -6.19 -6.85 6.72
CA ILE A 97 -6.22 -5.98 5.54
C ILE A 97 -4.99 -5.08 5.51
N LEU A 98 -4.64 -4.55 6.70
CA LEU A 98 -3.48 -3.70 6.92
C LEU A 98 -2.51 -4.36 7.90
N LYS A 99 -1.25 -3.93 7.87
CA LYS A 99 -0.23 -4.28 8.85
C LYS A 99 0.59 -3.05 9.24
N VAL A 100 1.13 -3.06 10.45
CA VAL A 100 2.00 -2.00 10.93
C VAL A 100 3.45 -2.32 10.57
N GLU A 101 4.11 -1.40 9.90
CA GLU A 101 5.55 -1.33 9.77
C GLU A 101 6.07 -0.33 10.82
N ARG A 102 6.67 -0.86 11.88
CA ARG A 102 7.11 -0.06 13.03
C ARG A 102 8.33 0.79 12.65
N SER A 103 8.32 2.06 13.05
CA SER A 103 9.48 2.92 12.85
C SER A 103 10.68 2.40 13.63
N ARG A 104 11.84 2.39 12.96
CA ARG A 104 13.15 2.06 13.54
C ARG A 104 13.91 3.32 14.01
N GLU A 105 13.26 4.49 14.00
CA GLU A 105 13.87 5.73 14.45
C GLU A 105 14.03 5.75 15.98
N ALA A 106 15.21 6.18 16.44
CA ALA A 106 15.46 6.36 17.87
C ALA A 106 14.58 7.49 18.44
N PRO A 107 14.16 7.42 19.71
CA PRO A 107 13.37 8.48 20.34
C PRO A 107 14.01 9.87 20.19
N LEU A 108 13.21 10.86 19.79
CA LEU A 108 13.69 12.24 19.60
C LEU A 108 14.29 12.85 20.87
N ARG A 109 13.90 12.36 22.04
CA ARG A 109 14.44 12.78 23.34
C ARG A 109 14.97 11.57 24.09
N THR A 110 16.23 11.66 24.52
CA THR A 110 16.83 10.71 25.47
C THR A 110 16.46 11.04 26.92
N HIS A 111 16.16 12.32 27.22
CA HIS A 111 15.73 12.77 28.54
C HIS A 111 14.55 13.76 28.43
N PRO A 112 13.52 13.70 29.29
CA PRO A 112 12.29 14.51 29.14
C PRO A 112 12.52 16.03 29.03
N LYS A 113 13.55 16.53 29.72
CA LYS A 113 13.91 17.97 29.77
C LYS A 113 14.77 18.44 28.59
N HIS A 114 15.27 17.55 27.73
CA HIS A 114 16.06 17.95 26.57
C HIS A 114 15.18 18.66 25.53
N LYS A 115 15.60 19.86 25.13
CA LYS A 115 14.94 20.62 24.08
C LYS A 115 15.28 20.03 22.73
N LEU A 116 14.26 19.75 21.92
CA LEU A 116 14.43 19.40 20.52
C LEU A 116 14.95 20.61 19.74
N LYS A 117 15.75 20.34 18.69
CA LYS A 117 16.11 21.34 17.69
C LYS A 117 14.84 21.91 17.05
N LYS A 118 14.90 23.14 16.55
CA LYS A 118 13.72 23.90 16.08
C LYS A 118 12.96 23.11 15.01
N GLU A 119 13.69 22.52 14.07
CA GLU A 119 13.21 21.71 12.97
C GLU A 119 12.49 20.41 13.40
N GLN A 120 12.79 19.88 14.58
CA GLN A 120 12.21 18.63 15.10
C GLN A 120 11.02 18.87 16.04
N ARG A 121 10.69 20.11 16.39
CA ARG A 121 9.66 20.39 17.42
C ARG A 121 8.26 19.93 17.04
N ASN A 122 7.94 19.99 15.75
CA ASN A 122 6.66 19.55 15.19
C ASN A 122 6.76 18.15 14.56
N TYR A 123 7.94 17.54 14.61
CA TYR A 123 8.15 16.21 14.08
C TYR A 123 7.65 15.18 15.08
N ARG A 124 6.91 14.20 14.56
CA ARG A 124 6.44 13.04 15.30
C ARG A 124 7.01 11.83 14.57
N ILE A 125 7.66 10.93 15.31
CA ILE A 125 8.00 9.59 14.82
C ILE A 125 6.69 8.86 14.60
N GLN A 126 6.52 8.27 13.42
CA GLN A 126 5.28 7.62 13.02
C GLN A 126 5.59 6.27 12.43
N ASP A 127 4.80 5.27 12.81
CA ASP A 127 4.73 4.01 12.10
C ASP A 127 4.12 4.21 10.71
N LYS A 128 4.50 3.33 9.79
CA LYS A 128 3.83 3.22 8.50
C LYS A 128 2.80 2.10 8.58
N ILE A 129 1.70 2.29 7.87
CA ILE A 129 0.65 1.30 7.71
C ILE A 129 0.69 0.82 6.26
N ARG A 130 0.77 -0.49 6.07
CA ARG A 130 0.91 -1.13 4.76
C ARG A 130 -0.29 -2.03 4.51
N PHE A 131 -0.66 -2.17 3.24
CA PHE A 131 -1.59 -3.21 2.83
C PHE A 131 -0.90 -4.57 2.95
N VAL A 132 -1.67 -5.58 3.37
CA VAL A 132 -1.20 -6.97 3.38
C VAL A 132 -1.19 -7.50 1.94
N GLN A 133 -2.25 -7.23 1.19
CA GLN A 133 -2.40 -7.65 -0.21
C GLN A 133 -2.08 -6.50 -1.19
N PRO A 134 -1.19 -6.72 -2.17
CA PRO A 134 -0.96 -5.77 -3.26
C PRO A 134 -2.23 -5.34 -3.98
N PHE A 135 -3.17 -6.27 -4.21
CA PHE A 135 -4.44 -5.99 -4.88
C PHE A 135 -5.24 -4.86 -4.21
N LEU A 136 -5.41 -4.92 -2.88
CA LEU A 136 -6.15 -3.88 -2.17
C LEU A 136 -5.43 -2.52 -2.26
N ARG A 137 -4.10 -2.50 -2.19
CA ARG A 137 -3.35 -1.25 -2.41
C ARG A 137 -3.60 -0.69 -3.80
N PHE A 138 -3.51 -1.53 -4.83
CA PHE A 138 -3.81 -1.14 -6.21
C PHE A 138 -5.24 -0.59 -6.34
N TRP A 139 -6.22 -1.31 -5.81
CA TRP A 139 -7.63 -0.93 -5.87
C TRP A 139 -7.89 0.46 -5.27
N PHE A 140 -7.38 0.73 -4.06
CA PHE A 140 -7.60 2.02 -3.41
C PHE A 140 -6.68 3.14 -3.93
N ALA A 141 -5.53 2.81 -4.54
CA ALA A 141 -4.68 3.81 -5.18
C ALA A 141 -5.25 4.29 -6.53
N PHE A 142 -5.73 3.36 -7.36
CA PHE A 142 -6.06 3.63 -8.76
C PHE A 142 -7.54 3.49 -9.05
N VAL A 143 -8.16 2.36 -8.71
CA VAL A 143 -9.51 2.01 -9.18
C VAL A 143 -10.61 2.81 -8.46
N SER A 144 -10.55 2.89 -7.13
CA SER A 144 -11.62 3.46 -6.29
C SER A 144 -12.01 4.89 -6.68
N TYR A 145 -11.06 5.68 -7.16
CA TYR A 145 -11.30 7.08 -7.55
C TYR A 145 -12.14 7.20 -8.83
N TYR A 146 -12.05 6.22 -9.73
CA TYR A 146 -12.77 6.18 -11.01
C TYR A 146 -13.95 5.20 -10.98
N ALA A 147 -14.32 4.67 -9.82
CA ALA A 147 -15.34 3.61 -9.70
C ALA A 147 -16.68 3.96 -10.39
N LYS A 148 -17.09 5.23 -10.37
CA LYS A 148 -18.32 5.69 -11.04
C LYS A 148 -18.22 5.62 -12.57
N ASP A 149 -17.09 6.01 -13.12
CA ASP A 149 -16.84 6.04 -14.57
C ASP A 149 -16.63 4.61 -15.08
N LEU A 150 -15.86 3.81 -14.34
CA LEU A 150 -15.63 2.39 -14.63
C LEU A 150 -16.92 1.57 -14.59
N ALA A 151 -17.85 1.87 -13.68
CA ALA A 151 -19.17 1.25 -13.66
C ALA A 151 -20.01 1.53 -14.93
N GLN A 152 -19.69 2.61 -15.66
CA GLN A 152 -20.31 2.99 -16.93
C GLN A 152 -19.50 2.51 -18.15
N GLY A 153 -18.37 1.82 -17.94
CA GLY A 153 -17.44 1.41 -18.99
C GLY A 153 -16.50 2.53 -19.46
N GLU A 154 -16.49 3.68 -18.80
CA GLU A 154 -15.68 4.85 -19.14
C GLU A 154 -14.31 4.77 -18.47
N GLY A 155 -13.36 4.07 -19.11
CA GLY A 155 -12.05 3.76 -18.52
C GLY A 155 -10.88 4.67 -18.87
N ASP A 156 -11.05 5.61 -19.81
CA ASP A 156 -9.90 6.32 -20.40
C ASP A 156 -9.11 7.15 -19.37
N ALA A 157 -9.81 7.86 -18.48
CA ALA A 157 -9.17 8.66 -17.43
C ALA A 157 -8.44 7.78 -16.40
N PHE A 158 -9.00 6.61 -16.08
CA PHE A 158 -8.37 5.62 -15.21
C PHE A 158 -7.08 5.07 -15.84
N LEU A 159 -7.13 4.67 -17.10
CA LEU A 159 -5.98 4.10 -17.82
C LEU A 159 -4.84 5.12 -17.96
N ALA A 160 -5.16 6.37 -18.30
CA ALA A 160 -4.15 7.44 -18.39
C ALA A 160 -3.48 7.71 -17.04
N ASN A 161 -4.27 7.77 -15.95
CA ASN A 161 -3.72 7.93 -14.60
C ASN A 161 -2.90 6.70 -14.16
N PHE A 162 -3.33 5.50 -14.54
CA PHE A 162 -2.57 4.28 -14.26
C PHE A 162 -1.20 4.32 -14.95
N GLU A 163 -1.16 4.54 -16.26
CA GLU A 163 0.09 4.66 -17.04
C GLU A 163 1.07 5.68 -16.47
N GLN A 164 0.58 6.86 -16.08
CA GLN A 164 1.43 7.91 -15.53
C GLN A 164 2.05 7.56 -14.16
N HIS A 165 1.41 6.70 -13.38
CA HIS A 165 1.75 6.51 -11.96
C HIS A 165 2.02 5.06 -11.55
N TYR A 166 1.93 4.10 -12.46
CA TYR A 166 2.06 2.67 -12.17
C TYR A 166 3.41 2.31 -11.55
N GLU A 167 4.51 2.98 -11.93
CA GLU A 167 5.85 2.72 -11.38
C GLU A 167 5.88 2.87 -9.86
N ARG A 168 5.15 3.84 -9.28
CA ARG A 168 5.08 4.02 -7.82
C ARG A 168 4.40 2.84 -7.11
N LEU A 169 3.49 2.16 -7.80
CA LEU A 169 2.91 0.92 -7.28
C LEU A 169 3.98 -0.17 -7.29
N ARG A 170 4.59 -0.39 -8.46
CA ARG A 170 5.56 -1.45 -8.74
C ARG A 170 6.79 -1.36 -7.84
N SER A 171 7.42 -0.18 -7.69
CA SER A 171 8.65 -0.01 -6.91
C SER A 171 8.49 -0.46 -5.45
N LEU A 172 7.42 -0.06 -4.77
CA LEU A 172 7.21 -0.47 -3.38
C LEU A 172 7.03 -2.00 -3.24
N VAL A 173 6.28 -2.62 -4.15
CA VAL A 173 6.06 -4.07 -4.12
C VAL A 173 7.38 -4.79 -4.40
N TYR A 174 8.17 -4.30 -5.36
CA TYR A 174 9.49 -4.81 -5.67
C TYR A 174 10.42 -4.73 -4.45
N GLU A 175 10.51 -3.58 -3.78
CA GLU A 175 11.31 -3.39 -2.56
C GLU A 175 10.92 -4.37 -1.45
N GLN A 176 9.62 -4.54 -1.21
CA GLN A 176 9.09 -5.47 -0.20
C GLN A 176 9.43 -6.93 -0.54
N LEU A 177 9.39 -7.31 -1.82
CA LEU A 177 9.78 -8.65 -2.26
C LEU A 177 11.29 -8.86 -2.19
N CYS A 178 12.10 -7.84 -2.50
CA CYS A 178 13.54 -7.91 -2.31
C CYS A 178 13.90 -8.15 -0.83
N ASP A 179 13.28 -7.43 0.10
CA ASP A 179 13.47 -7.67 1.54
C ASP A 179 13.09 -9.11 1.93
N ALA A 180 11.92 -9.57 1.48
CA ALA A 180 11.45 -10.94 1.74
C ALA A 180 12.39 -12.02 1.18
N ILE A 181 12.89 -11.82 -0.05
CA ILE A 181 13.85 -12.73 -0.70
C ILE A 181 15.17 -12.78 0.08
N LEU A 182 15.67 -11.64 0.56
CA LEU A 182 16.90 -11.61 1.37
C LEU A 182 16.74 -12.41 2.65
N ILE A 183 15.61 -12.25 3.35
CA ILE A 183 15.31 -13.02 4.57
C ILE A 183 15.31 -14.52 4.27
N GLU A 184 14.60 -14.95 3.24
CA GLU A 184 14.49 -16.38 2.89
C GLU A 184 15.85 -16.95 2.44
N TYR A 185 16.61 -16.21 1.62
CA TYR A 185 17.91 -16.65 1.13
C TYR A 185 18.95 -16.87 2.25
N TYR A 186 18.93 -16.04 3.28
CA TYR A 186 19.89 -16.10 4.39
C TYR A 186 19.43 -16.96 5.57
N LYS A 187 18.18 -17.42 5.56
CA LYS A 187 17.53 -18.19 6.63
C LYS A 187 18.31 -19.41 7.12
N GLU A 188 18.97 -20.15 6.23
CA GLU A 188 19.76 -21.33 6.58
C GLU A 188 21.28 -21.07 6.63
N LYS A 189 21.73 -19.90 6.19
CA LYS A 189 23.16 -19.55 6.06
C LYS A 189 23.65 -18.72 7.25
N SER A 190 23.01 -17.57 7.42
CA SER A 190 23.31 -16.58 8.44
C SER A 190 22.02 -15.78 8.64
N PRO A 191 21.09 -16.28 9.47
CA PRO A 191 19.77 -15.70 9.61
C PRO A 191 19.82 -14.19 9.87
N ILE A 192 19.07 -13.42 9.08
CA ILE A 192 18.93 -11.98 9.30
C ILE A 192 18.17 -11.76 10.60
N LEU A 193 18.77 -11.04 11.55
CA LEU A 193 18.18 -10.78 12.88
C LEU A 193 16.96 -9.85 12.80
N SER A 194 16.96 -8.91 11.86
CA SER A 194 15.87 -7.97 11.62
C SER A 194 16.01 -7.38 10.22
N SER A 195 14.90 -7.21 9.51
CA SER A 195 14.81 -6.55 8.21
C SER A 195 13.70 -5.49 8.21
N GLY A 196 13.59 -4.73 7.13
CA GLY A 196 12.55 -3.72 6.92
C GLY A 196 13.08 -2.29 6.81
N SER A 197 12.20 -1.34 6.51
CA SER A 197 12.63 0.02 6.18
C SER A 197 12.95 0.89 7.41
N TYR A 198 13.73 1.94 7.18
CA TYR A 198 14.02 3.00 8.12
C TYR A 198 13.58 4.33 7.53
N TRP A 199 12.98 5.20 8.33
CA TRP A 199 12.70 6.58 7.93
C TRP A 199 12.80 7.51 9.13
N ASN A 200 13.27 8.73 8.86
CA ASN A 200 13.24 9.85 9.80
C ASN A 200 12.85 11.14 9.03
N ILE A 201 13.07 12.31 9.62
CA ILE A 201 12.78 13.60 8.97
C ILE A 201 13.70 13.94 7.77
N TYR A 202 14.86 13.30 7.67
CA TYR A 202 15.91 13.63 6.67
C TYR A 202 16.09 12.56 5.60
N SER A 203 15.78 11.29 5.91
CA SER A 203 16.14 10.16 5.06
C SER A 203 15.18 9.00 5.22
N GLU A 204 15.09 8.18 4.18
CA GLU A 204 14.35 6.93 4.12
C GLU A 204 15.22 5.88 3.41
N PHE A 205 15.27 4.67 3.95
CA PHE A 205 15.97 3.51 3.41
C PHE A 205 15.00 2.34 3.41
N ASP A 206 14.75 1.75 2.23
CA ASP A 206 13.68 0.76 2.08
C ASP A 206 14.06 -0.63 2.63
N ILE A 207 15.36 -0.95 2.64
CA ILE A 207 15.91 -2.23 3.11
C ILE A 207 17.08 -1.95 4.06
N LEU A 208 17.02 -2.49 5.28
CA LEU A 208 18.06 -2.33 6.32
C LEU A 208 18.25 -3.57 7.19
#